data_AF-A0A9W8LIB8-F1
#
_entry.id   AF-A0A9W8LIB8-F1
#
_cell.length_a   1.000
_cell.length_b   1.000
_cell.length_c   1.000
_cell.angle_alpha   90.00
_cell.angle_beta   90.00
_cell.angle_gamma   90.00
#
_symmetry.space_group_name_H-M   'P 1'
#
loop_
_entity.id
_entity.type
_entity.pdbx_description
1 polymer ?
#
loop_
_entity_poly.entity_id
_entity_poly.type
_entity_poly.pdbx_seq_one_letter_code
_entity_poly.pdbx_strand_id
1 'polypeptide(L)'
;MTDGACTGDHCPVDFSTRRSSKSSDGCPVDHSSMGGASYDTSDTPASSTYPIYQDPAPALDPTNQMPLVAEQQAHPTQTQGLSTQRTISSIPRAPRYQSSGASACPVSHESPTDNKPSAESPAGMWVYPSEQMFFNAMRRKNWNPQEADMHTVVPIHNAVNEQCWKMIMEWEQMHHTECAKPMLLRFEGLKNKLSPRARWRTWIGYQPPFDRHDWTVDRCGKEVRYVIDFYQGAGNSGKPGNVAFHLDVRPALTPAGAWDRMRRFASRLFA
;
A
#
# COMPACT_ATOMS: atom_id res chain seq x y z
N MET A 1 -56.14 -40.98 21.05
CA MET A 1 -55.94 -40.94 22.52
C MET A 1 -54.47 -40.60 22.71
N THR A 2 -54.18 -39.31 22.74
CA THR A 2 -53.92 -38.47 23.94
C THR A 2 -52.39 -38.35 24.10
N ASP A 3 -51.81 -37.17 23.80
CA ASP A 3 -51.45 -36.09 24.75
C ASP A 3 -50.22 -36.48 25.61
N GLY A 4 -49.26 -35.64 25.99
CA GLY A 4 -48.95 -34.21 25.87
C GLY A 4 -47.49 -34.04 26.39
N ALA A 5 -46.69 -33.13 25.85
CA ALA A 5 -46.49 -31.76 26.34
C ALA A 5 -45.84 -31.64 27.74
N CYS A 6 -44.65 -31.02 27.79
CA CYS A 6 -44.14 -30.21 28.92
C CYS A 6 -43.47 -28.96 28.31
N THR A 7 -44.17 -27.80 28.30
CA THR A 7 -43.97 -26.58 29.17
C THR A 7 -42.86 -25.65 28.65
N GLY A 8 -43.11 -24.46 28.08
CA GLY A 8 -43.75 -23.25 28.64
C GLY A 8 -42.64 -22.31 29.17
N ASP A 9 -42.36 -21.13 28.61
CA ASP A 9 -43.14 -19.90 28.78
C ASP A 9 -42.97 -18.87 27.64
N HIS A 10 -44.07 -18.15 27.40
CA HIS A 10 -44.24 -17.00 26.51
C HIS A 10 -43.55 -15.73 27.02
N CYS A 11 -43.16 -14.84 26.09
CA CYS A 11 -43.53 -13.41 26.19
C CYS A 11 -43.64 -12.75 24.80
N PRO A 12 -44.56 -11.78 24.61
CA PRO A 12 -45.09 -11.32 23.32
C PRO A 12 -44.59 -9.90 22.93
N VAL A 13 -45.13 -9.36 21.83
CA VAL A 13 -45.05 -7.98 21.25
C VAL A 13 -43.84 -7.67 20.35
N ASP A 14 -43.93 -6.95 19.23
CA ASP A 14 -44.99 -6.56 18.29
C ASP A 14 -44.26 -6.03 17.03
N PHE A 15 -44.59 -6.53 15.85
CA PHE A 15 -44.03 -6.05 14.58
C PHE A 15 -45.04 -5.11 13.94
N SER A 16 -45.01 -3.81 14.27
CA SER A 16 -45.59 -2.79 13.41
C SER A 16 -45.13 -1.36 13.72
N THR A 17 -44.53 -0.76 12.68
CA THR A 17 -44.37 0.68 12.39
C THR A 17 -43.20 1.46 13.03
N ARG A 18 -42.14 1.71 12.24
CA ARG A 18 -42.00 2.94 11.43
C ARG A 18 -40.68 3.04 10.66
N ARG A 19 -40.87 3.31 9.37
CA ARG A 19 -40.06 4.13 8.44
C ARG A 19 -38.65 3.66 8.05
N SER A 20 -38.60 3.25 6.79
CA SER A 20 -37.48 3.40 5.87
C SER A 20 -36.65 4.66 6.12
N SER A 21 -35.33 4.50 6.19
CA SER A 21 -34.39 5.51 5.74
C SER A 21 -33.25 4.83 4.98
N LYS A 22 -33.00 5.37 3.78
CA LYS A 22 -31.90 5.01 2.88
C LYS A 22 -30.56 5.23 3.62
N SER A 23 -29.69 4.23 3.62
CA SER A 23 -28.29 4.41 4.00
C SER A 23 -27.54 5.10 2.86
N SER A 24 -27.32 6.40 2.98
CA SER A 24 -26.32 7.13 2.19
C SER A 24 -24.96 7.03 2.86
N ASP A 25 -23.94 6.70 2.05
CA ASP A 25 -22.53 6.86 2.35
C ASP A 25 -22.19 8.25 2.90
N GLY A 26 -21.32 8.30 3.92
CA GLY A 26 -20.73 9.52 4.47
C GLY A 26 -20.56 9.43 5.98
N CYS A 27 -19.35 9.17 6.48
CA CYS A 27 -19.05 9.32 7.91
C CYS A 27 -19.02 10.82 8.27
N PRO A 28 -19.89 11.29 9.19
CA PRO A 28 -20.01 12.70 9.51
C PRO A 28 -19.10 13.06 10.69
N VAL A 29 -18.07 13.87 10.45
CA VAL A 29 -17.46 14.69 11.50
C VAL A 29 -17.36 16.11 10.94
N ASP A 30 -18.14 17.02 11.53
CA ASP A 30 -18.14 18.45 11.22
C ASP A 30 -16.92 19.11 11.88
N HIS A 31 -16.12 19.85 11.11
CA HIS A 31 -14.99 20.65 11.59
C HIS A 31 -15.36 22.14 11.73
N SER A 32 -16.59 22.43 12.13
CA SER A 32 -17.10 23.80 12.25
C SER A 32 -17.58 24.11 13.67
N SER A 33 -16.66 24.18 14.63
CA SER A 33 -16.72 25.06 15.82
C SER A 33 -15.82 24.53 16.94
N MET A 34 -14.94 25.40 17.44
CA MET A 34 -14.31 25.48 18.78
C MET A 34 -13.05 26.34 18.54
N GLY A 35 -13.09 27.66 18.68
CA GLY A 35 -13.51 28.37 19.90
C GLY A 35 -12.33 28.31 20.87
N GLY A 36 -11.48 29.34 20.83
CA GLY A 36 -10.30 29.43 21.68
C GLY A 36 -10.66 29.32 23.15
N ALA A 37 -10.01 28.38 23.83
CA ALA A 37 -9.97 28.31 25.28
C ALA A 37 -8.51 28.12 25.69
N SER A 38 -7.85 29.24 25.98
CA SER A 38 -6.63 29.27 26.77
C SER A 38 -6.98 28.82 28.19
N TYR A 39 -6.43 27.68 28.62
CA TYR A 39 -6.29 27.41 30.04
C TYR A 39 -4.81 27.55 30.40
N ASP A 40 -4.56 28.54 31.24
CA ASP A 40 -3.33 28.69 32.01
C ASP A 40 -3.48 27.80 33.24
N THR A 41 -2.52 26.92 33.48
CA THR A 41 -2.28 26.37 34.82
C THR A 41 -0.84 25.86 34.88
N SER A 42 0.01 26.76 35.35
CA SER A 42 1.15 26.41 36.18
C SER A 42 0.73 25.44 37.30
N ASP A 43 1.13 24.18 37.22
CA ASP A 43 1.37 23.34 38.39
C ASP A 43 2.16 22.09 38.01
N THR A 44 3.43 22.06 38.41
CA THR A 44 4.24 20.83 38.50
C THR A 44 4.12 20.24 39.90
N PRO A 45 4.00 18.91 40.01
CA PRO A 45 4.88 18.21 40.94
C PRO A 45 5.56 16.97 40.33
N ALA A 46 6.88 16.98 40.49
CA ALA A 46 7.84 15.89 40.71
C ALA A 46 7.66 14.49 40.06
N SER A 47 8.71 14.15 39.29
CA SER A 47 9.46 12.88 39.36
C SER A 47 8.79 11.60 38.85
N SER A 48 9.00 11.32 37.56
CA SER A 48 9.46 9.98 37.15
C SER A 48 10.58 10.13 36.13
N THR A 49 11.80 9.79 36.55
CA THR A 49 12.98 9.74 35.68
C THR A 49 12.89 8.48 34.83
N TYR A 50 12.21 8.57 33.70
CA TYR A 50 12.55 7.75 32.55
C TYR A 50 13.34 8.64 31.59
N PRO A 51 14.49 8.19 31.05
CA PRO A 51 15.16 8.95 30.01
C PRO A 51 14.19 9.05 28.83
N ILE A 52 13.64 10.25 28.61
CA ILE A 52 13.01 10.59 27.34
C ILE A 52 14.14 10.50 26.33
N TYR A 53 14.18 9.39 25.62
CA TYR A 53 15.01 9.27 24.44
C TYR A 53 14.35 10.15 23.36
N GLN A 54 14.67 11.45 23.39
CA GLN A 54 14.48 12.33 22.25
C GLN A 54 15.58 11.97 21.26
N ASP A 55 15.45 10.82 20.60
CA ASP A 55 16.25 10.59 19.40
C ASP A 55 15.85 11.71 18.43
N PRO A 56 16.82 12.47 17.87
CA PRO A 56 16.49 13.42 16.83
C PRO A 56 15.76 12.68 15.73
N ALA A 57 14.68 13.27 15.21
CA ALA A 57 13.90 12.69 14.13
C ALA A 57 14.89 12.16 13.06
N PRO A 58 14.82 10.87 12.72
CA PRO A 58 15.85 10.24 11.89
C PRO A 58 15.94 10.95 10.56
N ALA A 59 17.17 11.13 10.08
CA ALA A 59 17.42 11.80 8.82
C ALA A 59 16.62 11.11 7.71
N LEU A 60 15.69 11.87 7.11
CA LEU A 60 14.82 11.38 6.05
C LEU A 60 15.45 11.69 4.69
N ASP A 61 15.35 10.73 3.78
CA ASP A 61 15.68 10.94 2.37
C ASP A 61 14.67 11.96 1.79
N PRO A 62 15.12 13.12 1.28
CA PRO A 62 14.22 14.16 0.75
C PRO A 62 13.43 13.69 -0.48
N THR A 63 13.87 12.62 -1.14
CA THR A 63 13.20 12.06 -2.32
C THR A 63 12.05 11.12 -1.99
N ASN A 64 11.95 10.55 -0.81
CA ASN A 64 10.84 9.60 -0.53
C ASN A 64 10.37 9.61 0.93
N GLN A 65 10.92 10.52 1.74
CA GLN A 65 10.63 10.68 3.16
C GLN A 65 10.82 9.36 3.94
N MET A 66 11.64 8.46 3.40
CA MET A 66 12.04 7.25 4.11
C MET A 66 13.29 7.55 4.95
N PRO A 67 13.40 6.94 6.13
CA PRO A 67 14.56 7.13 6.99
C PRO A 67 15.80 6.54 6.31
N LEU A 68 16.91 7.29 6.34
CA LEU A 68 18.20 6.85 5.79
C LEU A 68 18.72 5.59 6.53
N VAL A 69 18.41 5.48 7.82
CA VAL A 69 18.68 4.31 8.65
C VAL A 69 17.36 3.58 8.91
N ALA A 70 17.33 2.26 8.78
CA ALA A 70 16.12 1.48 9.01
C ALA A 70 15.61 1.65 10.45
N GLU A 71 14.54 2.42 10.64
CA GLU A 71 13.85 2.59 11.91
C GLU A 71 13.12 1.31 12.32
N GLN A 72 13.82 0.43 13.03
CA GLN A 72 13.26 -0.82 13.58
C GLN A 72 12.99 -0.76 15.08
N GLN A 73 13.12 0.42 15.70
CA GLN A 73 12.72 0.60 17.09
C GLN A 73 11.19 0.65 17.20
N ALA A 74 10.67 0.10 18.30
CA ALA A 74 9.26 0.19 18.61
C ALA A 74 8.85 1.65 18.86
N HIS A 75 7.67 2.04 18.40
CA HIS A 75 7.13 3.37 18.67
C HIS A 75 6.83 3.51 20.18
N PRO A 76 6.99 4.69 20.83
CA PRO A 76 6.79 4.83 22.27
C PRO A 76 5.39 4.43 22.77
N THR A 77 4.37 4.54 21.91
CA THR A 77 2.98 4.17 22.22
C THR A 77 2.64 2.74 21.83
N GLN A 78 3.62 1.95 21.39
CA GLN A 78 3.40 0.61 20.88
C GLN A 78 3.23 -0.40 22.02
N THR A 79 2.25 -1.28 21.91
CA THR A 79 1.94 -2.26 22.97
C THR A 79 2.40 -3.68 22.64
N GLN A 80 2.50 -4.03 21.36
CA GLN A 80 2.83 -5.35 20.85
C GLN A 80 4.15 -5.30 20.08
N GLY A 81 4.98 -6.33 20.20
CA GLY A 81 6.18 -6.47 19.38
C GLY A 81 5.81 -6.73 17.93
N LEU A 82 6.38 -5.97 16.99
CA LEU A 82 6.24 -6.19 15.55
C LEU A 82 7.52 -6.80 14.97
N SER A 83 7.39 -7.57 13.90
CA SER A 83 8.56 -8.19 13.27
C SER A 83 9.52 -7.14 12.71
N THR A 84 10.80 -7.32 13.00
CA THR A 84 11.92 -6.57 12.43
C THR A 84 12.54 -7.27 11.21
N GLN A 85 12.08 -8.49 10.92
CA GLN A 85 12.57 -9.27 9.79
C GLN A 85 12.11 -8.64 8.48
N ARG A 86 13.05 -8.55 7.54
CA ARG A 86 12.79 -8.06 6.18
C ARG A 86 12.76 -9.21 5.19
N THR A 87 11.99 -9.02 4.13
CA THR A 87 11.82 -10.02 3.07
C THR A 87 12.47 -9.53 1.79
N ILE A 88 13.28 -10.38 1.16
CA ILE A 88 13.88 -10.11 -0.15
C ILE A 88 12.82 -10.35 -1.22
N SER A 89 12.69 -9.43 -2.17
CA SER A 89 11.75 -9.54 -3.29
C SER A 89 12.29 -10.44 -4.40
N SER A 90 11.43 -10.83 -5.34
CA SER A 90 11.87 -11.42 -6.62
C SER A 90 12.24 -10.36 -7.68
N ILE A 91 12.07 -9.09 -7.33
CA ILE A 91 12.16 -7.96 -8.25
C ILE A 91 13.62 -7.48 -8.32
N PRO A 92 14.29 -7.59 -9.48
CA PRO A 92 15.65 -7.10 -9.64
C PRO A 92 15.68 -5.56 -9.64
N ARG A 93 16.65 -4.98 -8.94
CA ARG A 93 16.86 -3.53 -8.86
C ARG A 93 17.85 -3.06 -9.92
N ALA A 94 17.45 -2.10 -10.76
CA ALA A 94 18.33 -1.57 -11.79
C ALA A 94 19.57 -0.89 -11.17
N PRO A 95 20.79 -1.08 -11.71
CA PRO A 95 22.01 -0.44 -11.18
C PRO A 95 21.97 1.08 -11.27
N ARG A 96 21.31 1.61 -12.32
CA ARG A 96 21.08 3.04 -12.54
C ARG A 96 19.92 3.61 -11.69
N TYR A 97 19.55 2.94 -10.60
CA TYR A 97 18.51 3.39 -9.69
C TYR A 97 18.74 4.85 -9.30
N GLN A 98 17.80 5.71 -9.67
CA GLN A 98 17.71 7.07 -9.17
C GLN A 98 16.62 7.05 -8.11
N SER A 99 16.92 7.45 -6.87
CA SER A 99 15.89 7.60 -5.85
C SER A 99 14.85 8.59 -6.35
N SER A 100 13.70 8.07 -6.75
CA SER A 100 12.66 8.86 -7.36
C SER A 100 11.96 9.68 -6.30
N GLY A 101 11.92 10.99 -6.51
CA GLY A 101 11.21 11.97 -5.69
C GLY A 101 9.79 11.58 -5.22
N ALA A 102 9.38 12.28 -4.15
CA ALA A 102 8.18 12.29 -3.32
C ALA A 102 7.43 11.00 -2.88
N SER A 103 7.68 9.76 -3.33
CA SER A 103 6.80 8.64 -2.87
C SER A 103 7.29 7.20 -2.96
N ALA A 104 8.59 6.94 -2.85
CA ALA A 104 9.14 5.61 -3.14
C ALA A 104 9.67 4.81 -1.91
N CYS A 105 8.95 3.79 -1.41
CA CYS A 105 9.46 2.61 -0.63
C CYS A 105 9.77 1.33 -1.48
N PRO A 106 10.99 0.75 -1.49
CA PRO A 106 12.15 0.98 -0.64
C PRO A 106 13.30 1.71 -1.34
N VAL A 107 14.27 2.13 -0.52
CA VAL A 107 15.53 2.80 -0.87
C VAL A 107 16.68 1.80 -0.68
N SER A 108 17.76 1.95 -1.43
CA SER A 108 19.06 1.36 -1.11
C SER A 108 19.54 1.84 0.28
N HIS A 109 19.70 0.93 1.24
CA HIS A 109 20.21 1.23 2.59
C HIS A 109 21.72 1.49 2.64
N GLU A 110 22.32 1.88 1.54
CA GLU A 110 23.76 2.08 1.43
C GLU A 110 24.05 3.57 1.65
N SER A 111 24.52 3.90 2.85
CA SER A 111 25.26 5.15 3.06
C SER A 111 26.58 5.04 2.26
N PRO A 112 27.00 6.07 1.51
CA PRO A 112 28.26 6.02 0.75
C PRO A 112 29.53 5.93 1.59
N THR A 113 29.44 5.93 2.93
CA THR A 113 30.58 6.23 3.80
C THR A 113 30.99 5.16 4.79
N ASP A 114 30.24 4.07 4.98
CA ASP A 114 30.62 3.10 6.01
C ASP A 114 30.61 1.66 5.49
N ASN A 115 31.81 1.14 5.26
CA ASN A 115 32.12 -0.28 5.05
C ASN A 115 31.73 -1.11 6.29
N LYS A 116 30.42 -1.31 6.52
CA LYS A 116 29.91 -2.27 7.49
C LYS A 116 28.80 -3.09 6.81
N PRO A 117 28.84 -4.43 6.85
CA PRO A 117 27.93 -5.27 6.09
C PRO A 117 26.53 -5.17 6.68
N SER A 118 25.69 -4.31 6.10
CA SER A 118 24.25 -4.33 6.27
C SER A 118 23.72 -5.49 5.45
N ALA A 119 22.93 -6.36 6.09
CA ALA A 119 22.33 -7.59 5.53
C ALA A 119 22.28 -7.58 3.99
N GLU A 120 23.29 -8.22 3.38
CA GLU A 120 23.54 -8.20 1.94
C GLU A 120 22.27 -8.66 1.22
N SER A 121 21.68 -7.78 0.41
CA SER A 121 20.63 -8.22 -0.51
C SER A 121 21.30 -9.13 -1.53
N PRO A 122 21.02 -10.45 -1.56
CA PRO A 122 21.64 -11.32 -2.53
C PRO A 122 21.30 -10.81 -3.93
N ALA A 123 22.34 -10.59 -4.74
CA ALA A 123 22.24 -10.31 -6.17
C ALA A 123 21.45 -9.06 -6.61
N GLY A 124 21.38 -8.00 -5.79
CA GLY A 124 20.80 -6.72 -6.23
C GLY A 124 19.27 -6.75 -6.39
N MET A 125 18.58 -7.53 -5.56
CA MET A 125 17.12 -7.53 -5.47
C MET A 125 16.60 -6.38 -4.59
N TRP A 126 15.33 -6.03 -4.75
CA TRP A 126 14.64 -5.16 -3.80
C TRP A 126 14.40 -5.85 -2.46
N VAL A 127 14.39 -5.09 -1.36
CA VAL A 127 14.10 -5.64 -0.02
C VAL A 127 12.96 -4.88 0.61
N TYR A 128 11.88 -5.60 0.89
CA TYR A 128 10.68 -5.04 1.49
C TYR A 128 10.95 -4.57 2.95
N PRO A 129 10.22 -3.55 3.42
CA PRO A 129 10.29 -3.13 4.81
C PRO A 129 9.74 -4.23 5.73
N SER A 130 10.25 -4.28 6.96
CA SER A 130 9.68 -5.13 8.01
C SER A 130 8.34 -4.56 8.51
N GLU A 131 7.61 -5.33 9.31
CA GLU A 131 6.38 -4.88 9.96
C GLU A 131 6.60 -3.63 10.81
N GLN A 132 7.65 -3.62 11.63
CA GLN A 132 8.01 -2.46 12.45
C GLN A 132 8.29 -1.22 11.60
N MET A 133 9.07 -1.36 10.51
CA MET A 133 9.37 -0.26 9.60
C MET A 133 8.10 0.28 8.92
N PHE A 134 7.19 -0.62 8.52
CA PHE A 134 5.93 -0.28 7.87
C PHE A 134 4.98 0.45 8.83
N PHE A 135 4.86 -0.04 10.07
CA PHE A 135 4.09 0.60 11.14
C PHE A 135 4.61 2.00 11.45
N ASN A 136 5.92 2.14 11.68
CA ASN A 136 6.56 3.43 11.92
C ASN A 136 6.32 4.40 10.75
N ALA A 137 6.44 3.93 9.51
CA ALA A 137 6.18 4.75 8.32
C ALA A 137 4.73 5.25 8.23
N MET A 138 3.74 4.42 8.59
CA MET A 138 2.34 4.83 8.65
C MET A 138 2.10 5.88 9.74
N ARG A 139 2.66 5.67 10.94
CA ARG A 139 2.57 6.63 12.06
C ARG A 139 3.17 7.99 11.70
N ARG A 140 4.33 8.02 11.02
CA ARG A 140 4.96 9.26 10.50
C ARG A 140 4.06 10.01 9.52
N LYS A 141 3.27 9.28 8.73
CA LYS A 141 2.28 9.85 7.80
C LYS A 141 0.95 10.20 8.48
N ASN A 142 0.94 10.25 9.82
CA ASN A 142 -0.22 10.56 10.65
C ASN A 142 -1.41 9.59 10.47
N TRP A 143 -1.12 8.34 10.09
CA TRP A 143 -2.09 7.24 10.10
C TRP A 143 -2.09 6.55 11.46
N ASN A 144 -3.22 5.94 11.83
CA ASN A 144 -3.36 5.17 13.06
C ASN A 144 -3.58 3.67 12.78
N PRO A 145 -2.55 2.95 12.30
CA PRO A 145 -2.64 1.51 12.03
C PRO A 145 -2.76 0.71 13.33
N GLN A 146 -3.44 -0.43 13.29
CA GLN A 146 -3.46 -1.38 14.40
C GLN A 146 -2.23 -2.28 14.33
N GLU A 147 -1.52 -2.43 15.45
CA GLU A 147 -0.33 -3.28 15.55
C GLU A 147 -0.65 -4.73 15.14
N ALA A 148 -1.79 -5.23 15.62
CA ALA A 148 -2.27 -6.56 15.31
C ALA A 148 -2.50 -6.79 13.80
N ASP A 149 -2.70 -5.76 12.97
CA ASP A 149 -2.93 -5.96 11.54
C ASP A 149 -1.63 -6.15 10.75
N MET A 150 -0.47 -5.77 11.30
CA MET A 150 0.79 -5.71 10.55
C MET A 150 1.24 -7.07 10.02
N HIS A 151 1.04 -8.13 10.80
CA HIS A 151 1.38 -9.50 10.40
C HIS A 151 0.56 -10.03 9.21
N THR A 152 -0.57 -9.39 8.91
CA THR A 152 -1.41 -9.73 7.75
C THR A 152 -1.19 -8.73 6.61
N VAL A 153 -1.19 -7.43 6.92
CA VAL A 153 -1.13 -6.34 5.95
C VAL A 153 0.19 -6.32 5.19
N VAL A 154 1.33 -6.51 5.87
CA VAL A 154 2.65 -6.41 5.22
C VAL A 154 2.89 -7.55 4.23
N PRO A 155 2.65 -8.84 4.57
CA PRO A 155 2.73 -9.92 3.60
C PRO A 155 1.81 -9.73 2.39
N ILE A 156 0.59 -9.22 2.59
CA ILE A 156 -0.34 -8.92 1.48
C ILE A 156 0.24 -7.84 0.56
N HIS A 157 0.78 -6.73 1.11
CA HIS A 157 1.42 -5.69 0.30
C HIS A 157 2.60 -6.23 -0.51
N ASN A 158 3.44 -7.06 0.10
CA ASN A 158 4.56 -7.70 -0.58
C ASN A 158 4.06 -8.61 -1.73
N ALA A 159 3.05 -9.45 -1.47
CA ALA A 159 2.46 -10.31 -2.48
C ALA A 159 1.84 -9.52 -3.65
N VAL A 160 1.17 -8.39 -3.36
CA VAL A 160 0.62 -7.50 -4.39
C VAL A 160 1.74 -6.89 -5.24
N ASN A 161 2.86 -6.48 -4.65
CA ASN A 161 4.01 -5.98 -5.39
C ASN A 161 4.62 -7.05 -6.32
N GLU A 162 4.77 -8.28 -5.82
CA GLU A 162 5.23 -9.42 -6.64
C GLU A 162 4.28 -9.71 -7.80
N GLN A 163 2.97 -9.64 -7.56
CA GLN A 163 1.96 -9.82 -8.60
C GLN A 163 2.01 -8.69 -9.65
N CYS A 164 2.19 -7.44 -9.23
CA CYS A 164 2.42 -6.32 -10.14
C CYS A 164 3.65 -6.55 -11.03
N TRP A 165 4.76 -7.00 -10.43
CA TRP A 165 5.97 -7.32 -11.17
C TRP A 165 5.75 -8.43 -12.19
N LYS A 166 5.09 -9.52 -11.80
CA LYS A 166 4.73 -10.61 -12.71
C LYS A 166 3.94 -10.10 -13.91
N MET A 167 2.93 -9.26 -13.71
CA MET A 167 2.13 -8.70 -14.80
C MET A 167 2.93 -7.76 -15.71
N ILE A 168 3.90 -7.02 -15.17
CA ILE A 168 4.86 -6.24 -15.97
C ILE A 168 5.72 -7.18 -16.82
N MET A 169 6.24 -8.26 -16.22
CA MET A 169 7.06 -9.24 -16.93
C MET A 169 6.28 -9.90 -18.09
N GLU A 170 4.97 -10.12 -17.96
CA GLU A 170 4.14 -10.58 -19.09
C GLU A 170 4.12 -9.59 -20.27
N TRP A 171 4.18 -8.29 -20.02
CA TRP A 171 4.35 -7.30 -21.10
C TRP A 171 5.76 -7.35 -21.68
N GLU A 172 6.78 -7.45 -20.82
CA GLU A 172 8.18 -7.52 -21.23
C GLU A 172 8.53 -8.79 -22.03
N GLN A 173 7.77 -9.89 -21.89
CA GLN A 173 7.93 -11.09 -22.72
C GLN A 173 7.85 -10.80 -24.23
N MET A 174 7.05 -9.81 -24.66
CA MET A 174 6.96 -9.41 -26.07
C MET A 174 8.24 -8.73 -26.59
N HIS A 175 9.14 -8.35 -25.68
CA HIS A 175 10.42 -7.68 -25.93
C HIS A 175 11.62 -8.50 -25.43
N HIS A 176 11.45 -9.80 -25.20
CA HIS A 176 12.55 -10.67 -24.71
C HIS A 176 13.79 -10.65 -25.63
N THR A 177 13.59 -10.39 -26.94
CA THR A 177 14.69 -10.25 -27.92
C THR A 177 15.44 -8.92 -27.78
N GLU A 178 14.79 -7.87 -27.27
CA GLU A 178 15.42 -6.57 -27.00
C GLU A 178 16.20 -6.61 -25.69
N CYS A 179 15.68 -7.31 -24.67
CA CYS A 179 16.29 -7.37 -23.36
C CYS A 179 15.89 -8.66 -22.62
N ALA A 180 16.89 -9.44 -22.22
CA ALA A 180 16.67 -10.68 -21.49
C ALA A 180 16.42 -10.46 -19.98
N LYS A 181 16.84 -9.32 -19.43
CA LYS A 181 16.82 -9.04 -17.98
C LYS A 181 16.31 -7.62 -17.70
N PRO A 182 15.01 -7.35 -17.87
CA PRO A 182 14.42 -6.08 -17.44
C PRO A 182 14.51 -5.95 -15.91
N MET A 183 14.81 -4.75 -15.41
CA MET A 183 14.99 -4.48 -13.98
C MET A 183 14.11 -3.31 -13.52
N LEU A 184 13.63 -3.32 -12.28
CA LEU A 184 12.83 -2.22 -11.76
C LEU A 184 13.73 -1.03 -11.45
N LEU A 185 13.49 0.08 -12.14
CA LEU A 185 14.27 1.31 -12.01
C LEU A 185 13.71 2.25 -10.95
N ARG A 186 12.39 2.41 -10.88
CA ARG A 186 11.74 3.24 -9.85
C ARG A 186 10.26 2.95 -9.82
N PHE A 187 9.61 3.33 -8.73
CA PHE A 187 8.17 3.20 -8.56
C PHE A 187 7.66 4.48 -7.90
N GLU A 188 6.53 4.98 -8.37
CA GLU A 188 5.99 6.28 -8.00
C GLU A 188 4.51 6.12 -7.65
N GLY A 189 4.14 6.49 -6.42
CA GLY A 189 2.74 6.53 -5.97
C GLY A 189 2.04 7.79 -6.48
N LEU A 190 0.94 7.63 -7.23
CA LEU A 190 0.16 8.70 -7.84
C LEU A 190 -1.29 8.72 -7.35
N LYS A 191 -1.46 8.68 -6.02
CA LYS A 191 -2.77 8.55 -5.33
C LYS A 191 -3.84 9.52 -5.83
N ASN A 192 -3.48 10.77 -6.16
CA ASN A 192 -4.43 11.81 -6.55
C ASN A 192 -4.60 11.99 -8.06
N LYS A 193 -3.98 11.16 -8.91
CA LYS A 193 -3.98 11.35 -10.36
C LYS A 193 -4.54 10.13 -11.08
N LEU A 194 -5.82 10.16 -11.45
CA LEU A 194 -6.42 9.13 -12.29
C LEU A 194 -5.66 8.97 -13.61
N SER A 195 -5.48 7.73 -14.04
CA SER A 195 -4.94 7.44 -15.37
C SER A 195 -5.93 7.88 -16.47
N PRO A 196 -5.48 8.16 -17.70
CA PRO A 196 -6.39 8.57 -18.78
C PRO A 196 -7.54 7.59 -19.01
N ARG A 197 -7.25 6.27 -18.90
CA ARG A 197 -8.25 5.20 -19.00
C ARG A 197 -9.22 5.21 -17.82
N ALA A 198 -8.71 5.35 -16.59
CA ALA A 198 -9.55 5.42 -15.40
C ALA A 198 -10.48 6.64 -15.46
N ARG A 199 -9.96 7.81 -15.86
CA ARG A 199 -10.74 9.04 -16.01
C ARG A 199 -11.91 8.87 -16.99
N TRP A 200 -11.67 8.25 -18.14
CA TRP A 200 -12.75 7.95 -19.11
C TRP A 200 -13.76 6.94 -18.56
N ARG A 201 -13.29 5.86 -17.92
CA ARG A 201 -14.15 4.83 -17.32
C ARG A 201 -15.04 5.39 -16.21
N THR A 202 -14.49 6.24 -15.36
CA THR A 202 -15.25 6.93 -14.31
C THR A 202 -16.29 7.87 -14.90
N TRP A 203 -15.96 8.55 -16.01
CA TRP A 203 -16.93 9.40 -16.70
C TRP A 203 -18.15 8.62 -17.24
N ILE A 204 -17.99 7.37 -17.65
CA ILE A 204 -19.11 6.49 -18.09
C ILE A 204 -19.68 5.61 -16.96
N GLY A 205 -19.42 5.94 -15.69
CA GLY A 205 -20.09 5.33 -14.53
C GLY A 205 -19.39 4.13 -13.88
N TYR A 206 -18.15 3.79 -14.27
CA TYR A 206 -17.37 2.75 -13.58
C TYR A 206 -16.68 3.30 -12.32
N GLN A 207 -16.47 2.44 -11.33
CA GLN A 207 -15.75 2.81 -10.12
C GLN A 207 -14.28 3.17 -10.44
N PRO A 208 -13.76 4.31 -9.93
CA PRO A 208 -12.35 4.66 -10.10
C PRO A 208 -11.45 3.68 -9.32
N PRO A 209 -10.18 3.55 -9.71
CA PRO A 209 -9.21 2.85 -8.89
C PRO A 209 -9.00 3.58 -7.56
N PHE A 210 -8.82 2.81 -6.48
CA PHE A 210 -8.55 3.38 -5.16
C PHE A 210 -7.07 3.76 -4.97
N ASP A 211 -6.20 3.21 -5.82
CA ASP A 211 -4.78 3.55 -5.84
C ASP A 211 -4.22 3.46 -7.26
N ARG A 212 -3.18 4.25 -7.54
CA ARG A 212 -2.45 4.24 -8.80
C ARG A 212 -0.97 4.35 -8.55
N HIS A 213 -0.22 3.48 -9.21
CA HIS A 213 1.23 3.52 -9.23
C HIS A 213 1.75 3.58 -10.66
N ASP A 214 2.83 4.33 -10.86
CA ASP A 214 3.59 4.31 -12.10
C ASP A 214 4.97 3.68 -11.79
N TRP A 215 5.27 2.55 -12.43
CA TRP A 215 6.55 1.84 -12.27
C TRP A 215 7.39 2.06 -13.52
N THR A 216 8.66 2.37 -13.37
CA THR A 216 9.59 2.49 -14.50
C THR A 216 10.53 1.31 -14.47
N VAL A 217 10.60 0.60 -15.59
CA VAL A 217 11.47 -0.54 -15.83
C VAL A 217 12.64 -0.06 -16.67
N ASP A 218 13.84 -0.46 -16.27
CA ASP A 218 15.03 -0.38 -17.11
C ASP A 218 15.07 -1.62 -18.01
N ARG A 219 14.73 -1.43 -19.28
CA ARG A 219 14.86 -2.44 -20.33
C ARG A 219 16.23 -2.26 -20.98
N CYS A 220 17.27 -2.77 -20.30
CA CYS A 220 18.64 -2.79 -20.80
C CYS A 220 19.16 -1.40 -21.27
N GLY A 221 18.89 -0.35 -20.49
CA GLY A 221 19.27 1.03 -20.75
C GLY A 221 18.12 1.93 -21.21
N LYS A 222 16.96 1.36 -21.57
CA LYS A 222 15.76 2.09 -21.98
C LYS A 222 14.73 2.14 -20.85
N GLU A 223 14.32 3.35 -20.48
CA GLU A 223 13.27 3.54 -19.48
C GLU A 223 11.88 3.31 -20.07
N VAL A 224 11.15 2.33 -19.54
CA VAL A 224 9.79 1.99 -19.94
C VAL A 224 8.88 2.16 -18.73
N ARG A 225 7.93 3.09 -18.84
CA ARG A 225 6.96 3.35 -17.77
C ARG A 225 5.72 2.49 -17.94
N TYR A 226 5.29 1.88 -16.84
CA TYR A 226 4.06 1.13 -16.66
C TYR A 226 3.12 1.89 -15.74
N VAL A 227 1.83 1.81 -16.03
CA VAL A 227 0.74 2.35 -15.21
C VAL A 227 0.00 1.17 -14.60
N ILE A 228 -0.19 1.23 -13.30
CA ILE A 228 -0.84 0.20 -12.48
C ILE A 228 -2.01 0.87 -11.75
N ASP A 229 -3.23 0.52 -12.14
CA ASP A 229 -4.43 0.96 -11.44
C ASP A 229 -4.95 -0.19 -10.56
N PHE A 230 -5.22 0.09 -9.29
CA PHE A 230 -5.73 -0.85 -8.30
C PHE A 230 -7.24 -0.66 -8.12
N TYR A 231 -8.01 -1.71 -8.40
CA TYR A 231 -9.46 -1.71 -8.26
C TYR A 231 -9.89 -2.69 -7.16
N GLN A 232 -10.94 -2.33 -6.42
CA GLN A 232 -11.62 -3.28 -5.55
C GLN A 232 -12.27 -4.34 -6.44
N GLY A 233 -11.99 -5.61 -6.17
CA GLY A 233 -12.65 -6.72 -6.84
C GLY A 233 -14.04 -6.92 -6.28
N ALA A 234 -14.95 -7.45 -7.09
CA ALA A 234 -16.21 -7.95 -6.59
C ALA A 234 -15.90 -9.13 -5.64
N GLY A 235 -16.03 -8.93 -4.33
CA GLY A 235 -15.89 -10.02 -3.38
C GLY A 235 -16.90 -11.12 -3.73
N ASN A 236 -16.45 -12.38 -3.80
CA ASN A 236 -17.36 -13.50 -3.94
C ASN A 236 -18.33 -13.44 -2.74
N SER A 237 -19.59 -13.10 -3.01
CA SER A 237 -20.63 -12.73 -2.03
C SER A 237 -21.15 -13.90 -1.18
N GLY A 238 -20.28 -14.84 -0.82
CA GLY A 238 -20.62 -16.05 -0.06
C GLY A 238 -19.52 -16.62 0.83
N LYS A 239 -18.31 -16.01 0.90
CA LYS A 239 -17.26 -16.41 1.85
C LYS A 239 -16.66 -15.18 2.54
N PRO A 240 -16.86 -15.00 3.85
CA PRO A 240 -16.18 -13.94 4.59
C PRO A 240 -14.67 -14.16 4.54
N GLY A 241 -13.89 -13.13 4.19
CA GLY A 241 -12.43 -13.13 4.26
C GLY A 241 -11.65 -13.05 2.94
N ASN A 242 -12.30 -13.19 1.76
CA ASN A 242 -11.60 -13.01 0.49
C ASN A 242 -11.73 -11.57 -0.02
N VAL A 243 -10.72 -10.75 0.30
CA VAL A 243 -10.53 -9.44 -0.33
C VAL A 243 -10.06 -9.68 -1.76
N ALA A 244 -10.98 -9.58 -2.72
CA ALA A 244 -10.65 -9.65 -4.14
C ALA A 244 -10.11 -8.28 -4.58
N PHE A 245 -8.96 -8.24 -5.23
CA PHE A 245 -8.43 -7.06 -5.88
C PHE A 245 -8.26 -7.32 -7.37
N HIS A 246 -8.50 -6.30 -8.19
CA HIS A 246 -8.25 -6.36 -9.62
C HIS A 246 -7.16 -5.37 -10.00
N LEU A 247 -6.07 -5.87 -10.59
CA LEU A 247 -4.93 -5.09 -11.03
C LEU A 247 -5.03 -4.83 -12.54
N ASP A 248 -4.96 -3.57 -12.96
CA ASP A 248 -4.87 -3.19 -14.37
C ASP A 248 -3.46 -2.62 -14.64
N VAL A 249 -2.56 -3.52 -15.06
CA VAL A 249 -1.15 -3.22 -15.40
C VAL A 249 -0.99 -3.06 -16.90
N ARG A 250 -0.41 -1.94 -17.34
CA ARG A 250 -0.20 -1.67 -18.77
C ARG A 250 0.95 -0.68 -19.03
N PRO A 251 1.63 -0.74 -20.19
CA PRO A 251 2.61 0.27 -20.60
C PRO A 251 1.96 1.65 -20.59
N ALA A 252 2.70 2.71 -20.25
CA ALA A 252 2.21 4.09 -20.31
C ALA A 252 1.79 4.47 -21.74
N LEU A 253 0.91 5.46 -21.88
CA LEU A 253 0.40 5.88 -23.19
C LEU A 253 1.43 6.76 -23.92
N THR A 254 2.51 6.14 -24.37
CA THR A 254 3.49 6.68 -25.32
C THR A 254 3.27 6.00 -26.68
N PRO A 255 3.87 6.47 -27.80
CA PRO A 255 3.74 5.78 -29.08
C PRO A 255 4.14 4.29 -29.02
N ALA A 256 5.26 3.97 -28.36
CA ALA A 256 5.70 2.59 -28.14
C ALA A 256 4.71 1.82 -27.23
N GLY A 257 4.30 2.41 -26.10
CA GLY A 257 3.36 1.74 -25.21
C GLY A 257 1.95 1.57 -25.80
N ALA A 258 1.53 2.46 -26.70
CA ALA A 258 0.28 2.32 -27.46
C ALA A 258 0.38 1.16 -28.46
N TRP A 259 1.52 1.01 -29.13
CA TRP A 259 1.82 -0.14 -29.99
C TRP A 259 1.80 -1.45 -29.20
N ASP A 260 2.47 -1.51 -28.04
CA ASP A 260 2.49 -2.71 -27.20
C ASP A 260 1.07 -3.11 -26.76
N ARG A 261 0.25 -2.13 -26.36
CA ARG A 261 -1.16 -2.34 -26.00
C ARG A 261 -1.97 -2.89 -27.17
N MET A 262 -1.80 -2.32 -28.37
CA MET A 262 -2.49 -2.79 -29.57
C MET A 262 -2.06 -4.21 -29.94
N ARG A 263 -0.76 -4.52 -29.88
CA ARG A 263 -0.21 -5.86 -30.13
C ARG A 263 -0.80 -6.89 -29.16
N ARG A 264 -0.84 -6.58 -27.86
CA ARG A 264 -1.44 -7.48 -26.84
C ARG A 264 -2.95 -7.62 -26.98
N PHE A 265 -3.63 -6.57 -27.43
CA PHE A 265 -5.07 -6.65 -27.73
C PHE A 265 -5.34 -7.57 -28.92
N ALA A 266 -4.62 -7.38 -30.03
CA ALA A 266 -4.74 -8.23 -31.20
C ALA A 266 -4.39 -9.70 -30.87
N SER A 267 -3.30 -9.95 -30.13
CA SER A 267 -2.92 -11.32 -29.75
C SER A 267 -3.97 -12.02 -28.88
N ARG A 268 -4.78 -11.28 -28.12
CA ARG A 268 -5.89 -11.85 -27.32
C ARG A 268 -7.17 -12.07 -28.12
N LEU A 269 -7.35 -11.36 -29.22
CA LEU A 269 -8.50 -11.56 -30.12
C LEU A 269 -8.30 -12.75 -31.06
N PHE A 270 -7.04 -13.07 -31.39
CA PHE A 270 -6.67 -14.12 -32.35
C PHE A 270 -6.02 -15.35 -31.68
N ALA A 271 -6.05 -15.45 -30.35
CA ALA A 271 -5.65 -16.64 -29.59
C ALA A 271 -6.89 -17.37 -29.08
#